data_AF-A0A1G9CSX1-F1
#
_entry.id   AF-A0A1G9CSX1-F1
#
_cell.length_a   1.000
_cell.length_b   1.000
_cell.length_c   1.000
_cell.angle_alpha   90.00
_cell.angle_beta   90.00
_cell.angle_gamma   90.00
#
_symmetry.space_group_name_H-M   'P 1'
#
loop_
_entity.id
_entity.type
_entity.pdbx_description
1 polymer ?
#
loop_
_entity_poly.entity_id
_entity_poly.type
_entity_poly.pdbx_seq_one_letter_code
_entity_poly.pdbx_strand_id
1 'polypeptide(L)'
;MPAVVWLTERDNFDDCIDFWNVRALRPSGFNEPPMVLLPVDELEDWVDFNCQLQSTLFRPMLCNIDVIVISNGVDVDQLEYAARWLGLNPSVENIEVREEWPPPEPRQPPFMCKFNIDVSQFVGFEREYGSIYPVDAQVFRSNSRVRFRSPVRFSGGGRSLLLLSGQPFDGIPRRSIAASLVIRNATWQGDSIQIATNAQNNYNLNFSVPSVEQVRDKILESSVYDYELSDKGKIGRGIQSSSKLSSLLKGGVYEALSELVTPRSKTLMKEIKSCFDDSEITDKMRDLASRWGGRTERIFRPATQFEKVQKDIRPKVAEELCALGWAERGLKVSCPTCNIHSFVPINKADSVASCPGCSSVARYETVPSGPLVFYRLDSFIDLAVDQGVFPHLMVIAALEKSEPLSSFLPGVNLFFDEFGGYVEVDLFGVSGGKVMAGEVKTSVSEFTNERIERDVDLSKNLGVDVHILASVDVVSEDVRGFAQGLCESAGIELYVLDKSQLRPE
;
A
#
# COMPACT_ATOMS: atom_id res chain seq x y z
N MET A 1 29.48 6.71 -27.51
CA MET A 1 30.16 6.07 -26.36
C MET A 1 31.66 6.00 -26.61
N PRO A 2 32.52 6.23 -25.59
CA PRO A 2 33.96 6.04 -25.70
C PRO A 2 34.33 4.62 -26.16
N ALA A 3 35.46 4.47 -26.83
CA ALA A 3 36.06 3.17 -27.07
C ALA A 3 36.72 2.70 -25.76
N VAL A 4 36.94 1.39 -25.62
CA VAL A 4 37.57 0.82 -24.43
C VAL A 4 38.83 0.10 -24.85
N VAL A 5 39.96 0.52 -24.29
CA VAL A 5 41.23 -0.17 -24.39
C VAL A 5 41.52 -0.76 -23.02
N TRP A 6 41.38 -2.07 -22.90
CA TRP A 6 41.70 -2.80 -21.68
C TRP A 6 43.15 -3.28 -21.76
N LEU A 7 43.97 -2.87 -20.81
CA LEU A 7 45.36 -3.29 -20.70
C LEU A 7 45.48 -4.39 -19.65
N THR A 8 46.26 -5.42 -19.93
CA THR A 8 46.47 -6.56 -19.04
C THR A 8 47.95 -6.86 -18.95
N GLU A 9 48.41 -7.19 -17.75
CA GLU A 9 49.69 -7.87 -17.58
C GLU A 9 49.60 -9.31 -18.11
N ARG A 10 50.76 -9.94 -18.31
CA ARG A 10 50.83 -11.35 -18.69
C ARG A 10 50.17 -12.22 -17.62
N ASP A 11 49.27 -13.11 -18.05
CA ASP A 11 48.54 -14.07 -17.20
C ASP A 11 47.60 -13.43 -16.13
N ASN A 12 47.23 -12.15 -16.27
CA ASN A 12 46.24 -11.53 -15.39
C ASN A 12 44.81 -11.98 -15.74
N PHE A 13 44.32 -12.94 -14.96
CA PHE A 13 43.00 -13.55 -15.14
C PHE A 13 41.84 -12.59 -14.87
N ASP A 14 41.98 -11.69 -13.90
CA ASP A 14 40.91 -10.79 -13.48
C ASP A 14 40.63 -9.75 -14.57
N ASP A 15 41.66 -9.16 -15.16
CA ASP A 15 41.54 -8.28 -16.33
C ASP A 15 40.85 -8.97 -17.50
N CYS A 16 41.21 -10.23 -17.77
CA CYS A 16 40.59 -11.00 -18.84
C CYS A 16 39.10 -11.25 -18.59
N ILE A 17 38.72 -11.68 -17.39
CA ILE A 17 37.31 -11.93 -17.05
C ILE A 17 36.49 -10.64 -17.13
N ASP A 18 36.98 -9.55 -16.54
CA ASP A 18 36.24 -8.29 -16.50
C ASP A 18 36.06 -7.69 -17.88
N PHE A 19 37.10 -7.75 -18.72
CA PHE A 19 36.98 -7.38 -20.13
C PHE A 19 35.88 -8.17 -20.83
N TRP A 20 35.87 -9.50 -20.70
CA TRP A 20 34.87 -10.34 -21.38
C TRP A 20 33.46 -10.12 -20.84
N ASN A 21 33.30 -9.87 -19.54
CA ASN A 21 32.03 -9.51 -18.92
C ASN A 21 31.51 -8.18 -19.49
N VAL A 22 32.33 -7.12 -19.48
CA VAL A 22 31.98 -5.80 -20.03
C VAL A 22 31.69 -5.87 -21.52
N ARG A 23 32.47 -6.64 -22.27
CA ARG A 23 32.27 -6.84 -23.71
C ARG A 23 30.99 -7.61 -24.03
N ALA A 24 30.63 -8.62 -23.22
CA ALA A 24 29.35 -9.32 -23.36
C ALA A 24 28.16 -8.39 -23.12
N LEU A 25 28.35 -7.34 -22.33
CA LEU A 25 27.40 -6.25 -22.15
C LEU A 25 27.50 -5.19 -23.26
N ARG A 26 28.17 -5.38 -24.39
CA ARG A 26 28.13 -4.40 -25.48
C ARG A 26 26.74 -4.41 -26.16
N PRO A 27 26.10 -3.26 -26.43
CA PRO A 27 24.83 -3.25 -27.18
C PRO A 27 25.06 -3.76 -28.61
N SER A 28 24.10 -4.54 -29.14
CA SER A 28 24.09 -5.01 -30.54
C SER A 28 23.30 -4.01 -31.39
N GLY A 29 23.95 -2.98 -31.94
CA GLY A 29 23.25 -1.91 -32.66
C GLY A 29 24.17 -0.88 -33.34
N PHE A 30 23.58 0.10 -34.03
CA PHE A 30 24.33 1.22 -34.62
C PHE A 30 24.97 2.04 -33.47
N ASN A 31 26.31 2.14 -33.46
CA ASN A 31 27.18 2.76 -32.43
C ASN A 31 27.77 1.83 -31.35
N GLU A 32 28.09 0.57 -31.69
CA GLU A 32 28.87 -0.28 -30.78
C GLU A 32 30.24 0.37 -30.46
N PRO A 33 30.58 0.61 -29.18
CA PRO A 33 31.90 1.10 -28.84
C PRO A 33 32.95 0.04 -29.18
N PRO A 34 34.03 0.39 -29.89
CA PRO A 34 35.18 -0.48 -30.06
C PRO A 34 35.72 -0.88 -28.68
N MET A 35 35.99 -2.16 -28.49
CA MET A 35 36.57 -2.69 -27.26
C MET A 35 37.72 -3.61 -27.64
N VAL A 36 38.90 -3.37 -27.09
CA VAL A 36 40.12 -4.15 -27.34
C VAL A 36 40.78 -4.52 -26.01
N LEU A 37 41.39 -5.70 -25.96
CA LEU A 37 42.20 -6.17 -24.85
C LEU A 37 43.63 -6.32 -25.38
N LEU A 38 44.59 -5.66 -24.74
CA LEU A 38 45.99 -5.64 -25.17
C LEU A 38 46.93 -6.00 -24.01
N PRO A 39 47.96 -6.83 -24.26
CA PRO A 39 49.05 -7.03 -23.31
C PRO A 39 49.89 -5.75 -23.18
N VAL A 40 50.07 -5.23 -21.97
CA VAL A 40 50.83 -3.98 -21.75
C VAL A 40 52.31 -4.13 -22.11
N ASP A 41 52.88 -5.31 -21.84
CA ASP A 41 54.31 -5.60 -22.04
C ASP A 41 54.70 -5.83 -23.50
N GLU A 42 53.72 -6.05 -24.38
CA GLU A 42 53.96 -6.38 -25.80
C GLU A 42 53.39 -5.31 -26.74
N LEU A 43 53.00 -4.12 -26.24
CA LEU A 43 52.38 -3.06 -27.05
C LEU A 43 53.18 -2.72 -28.31
N GLU A 44 54.51 -2.64 -28.18
CA GLU A 44 55.41 -2.30 -29.28
C GLU A 44 55.44 -3.36 -30.39
N ASP A 45 55.07 -4.61 -30.10
CA ASP A 45 54.99 -5.69 -31.08
C ASP A 45 53.74 -5.56 -31.99
N TRP A 46 52.76 -4.73 -31.59
CA TRP A 46 51.54 -4.46 -32.36
C TRP A 46 51.76 -3.36 -33.41
N VAL A 47 52.48 -3.69 -34.47
CA VAL A 47 52.81 -2.76 -35.58
C VAL A 47 51.54 -2.11 -36.16
N ASP A 48 51.59 -0.79 -36.32
CA ASP A 48 50.52 0.08 -36.85
C ASP A 48 49.19 0.04 -36.10
N PHE A 49 49.13 -0.57 -34.90
CA PHE A 49 47.88 -0.68 -34.16
C PHE A 49 47.33 0.69 -33.73
N ASN A 50 48.21 1.64 -33.39
CA ASN A 50 47.81 3.02 -33.12
C ASN A 50 47.07 3.66 -34.31
N CYS A 51 47.54 3.46 -35.54
CA CYS A 51 46.88 3.93 -36.76
C CYS A 51 45.51 3.25 -36.96
N GLN A 52 45.43 1.94 -36.70
CA GLN A 52 44.16 1.19 -36.77
C GLN A 52 43.15 1.68 -35.73
N LEU A 53 43.58 1.90 -34.49
CA LEU A 53 42.75 2.44 -33.43
C LEU A 53 42.23 3.83 -33.83
N GLN A 54 43.10 4.74 -34.28
CA GLN A 54 42.72 6.07 -34.72
C GLN A 54 41.70 6.05 -35.86
N SER A 55 41.85 5.14 -36.84
CA SER A 55 40.86 4.97 -37.91
C SER A 55 39.48 4.54 -37.39
N THR A 56 39.45 3.75 -36.30
CA THR A 56 38.22 3.30 -35.65
C THR A 56 37.60 4.42 -34.79
N LEU A 57 38.41 5.38 -34.32
CA LEU A 57 37.96 6.55 -33.57
C LEU A 57 37.43 7.69 -34.48
N PHE A 58 37.58 7.58 -35.80
CA PHE A 58 36.96 8.49 -36.77
C PHE A 58 35.44 8.27 -36.83
N ARG A 59 34.71 8.83 -35.86
CA ARG A 59 33.27 8.70 -35.68
C ARG A 59 32.65 9.97 -35.10
N PRO A 60 31.32 10.17 -35.19
CA PRO A 60 30.66 11.37 -34.68
C PRO A 60 30.95 11.63 -33.19
N MET A 61 31.18 12.90 -32.85
CA MET A 61 31.50 13.38 -31.50
C MET A 61 30.27 13.37 -30.57
N LEU A 62 29.87 12.19 -30.10
CA LEU A 62 28.78 12.03 -29.12
C LEU A 62 29.28 12.09 -27.66
N CYS A 63 30.59 12.13 -27.44
CA CYS A 63 31.21 12.12 -26.12
C CYS A 63 32.51 12.93 -26.18
N ASN A 64 32.79 13.75 -25.16
CA ASN A 64 34.02 14.55 -25.11
C ASN A 64 35.28 13.70 -24.88
N ILE A 65 35.16 12.51 -24.27
CA ILE A 65 36.20 11.50 -24.16
C ILE A 65 36.07 10.44 -25.27
N ASP A 66 37.16 10.14 -25.97
CA ASP A 66 37.18 9.21 -27.10
C ASP A 66 37.46 7.77 -26.68
N VAL A 67 38.36 7.60 -25.70
CA VAL A 67 38.85 6.30 -25.24
C VAL A 67 38.89 6.24 -23.71
N ILE A 68 38.43 5.14 -23.14
CA ILE A 68 38.70 4.77 -21.76
C ILE A 68 39.80 3.71 -21.79
N VAL A 69 40.92 3.98 -21.14
CA VAL A 69 42.02 3.05 -20.95
C VAL A 69 41.89 2.48 -19.54
N ILE A 70 41.77 1.17 -19.40
CA ILE A 70 41.46 0.54 -18.10
C ILE A 70 42.32 -0.71 -17.87
N SER A 71 42.68 -0.94 -16.61
CA SER A 71 43.25 -2.18 -16.11
C SER A 71 42.99 -2.31 -14.61
N ASN A 72 42.89 -3.54 -14.12
CA ASN A 72 42.85 -3.89 -12.71
C ASN A 72 44.27 -4.08 -12.12
N GLY A 73 45.25 -4.47 -12.95
CA GLY A 73 46.61 -4.81 -12.49
C GLY A 73 47.72 -3.84 -12.90
N VAL A 74 47.55 -3.11 -14.01
CA VAL A 74 48.58 -2.23 -14.58
C VAL A 74 48.63 -0.88 -13.86
N ASP A 75 49.85 -0.40 -13.58
CA ASP A 75 50.04 0.88 -12.90
C ASP A 75 49.69 2.09 -13.80
N VAL A 76 49.38 3.23 -13.18
CA VAL A 76 48.92 4.43 -13.91
C VAL A 76 50.00 4.97 -14.87
N ASP A 77 51.29 4.85 -14.52
CA ASP A 77 52.38 5.34 -15.36
C ASP A 77 52.48 4.53 -16.66
N GLN A 78 52.27 3.21 -16.58
CA GLN A 78 52.19 2.29 -17.72
C GLN A 78 50.92 2.53 -18.54
N LEU A 79 49.77 2.82 -17.90
CA LEU A 79 48.55 3.22 -18.63
C LEU A 79 48.78 4.51 -19.42
N GLU A 80 49.45 5.50 -18.82
CA GLU A 80 49.81 6.75 -19.48
C GLU A 80 50.80 6.54 -20.63
N TYR A 81 51.81 5.68 -20.43
CA TYR A 81 52.75 5.29 -21.49
C TYR A 81 52.01 4.68 -22.68
N ALA A 82 51.14 3.70 -22.42
CA ALA A 82 50.34 3.04 -23.44
C ALA A 82 49.41 4.01 -24.17
N ALA A 83 48.75 4.93 -23.45
CA ALA A 83 47.92 5.96 -24.06
C ALA A 83 48.71 6.87 -25.02
N ARG A 84 49.91 7.32 -24.61
CA ARG A 84 50.80 8.12 -25.48
C ARG A 84 51.22 7.32 -26.72
N TRP A 85 51.57 6.04 -26.56
CA TRP A 85 51.93 5.16 -27.67
C TRP A 85 50.78 4.99 -28.68
N LEU A 86 49.54 4.88 -28.18
CA LEU A 86 48.31 4.83 -28.98
C LEU A 86 47.95 6.18 -29.64
N GLY A 87 48.68 7.26 -29.34
CA GLY A 87 48.39 8.61 -29.83
C GLY A 87 47.17 9.25 -29.16
N LEU A 88 46.92 8.90 -27.89
CA LEU A 88 45.84 9.43 -27.08
C LEU A 88 46.36 10.48 -26.09
N ASN A 89 45.57 11.51 -25.85
CA ASN A 89 45.87 12.58 -24.91
C ASN A 89 45.03 12.44 -23.62
N PRO A 90 45.66 12.30 -22.44
CA PRO A 90 44.94 12.30 -21.17
C PRO A 90 44.09 13.56 -20.98
N SER A 91 42.84 13.38 -20.56
CA SER A 91 41.93 14.46 -20.19
C SER A 91 41.62 14.44 -18.69
N VAL A 92 41.56 15.62 -18.09
CA VAL A 92 41.06 15.80 -16.72
C VAL A 92 39.54 16.08 -16.69
N GLU A 93 38.94 16.43 -17.83
CA GLU A 93 37.54 16.82 -17.95
C GLU A 93 36.57 15.68 -17.62
N ASN A 94 35.45 15.97 -16.97
CA ASN A 94 34.40 14.98 -16.74
C ASN A 94 33.83 14.44 -18.06
N ILE A 95 33.36 13.18 -18.05
CA ILE A 95 32.76 12.59 -19.24
C ILE A 95 31.39 13.24 -19.46
N GLU A 96 31.23 13.89 -20.61
CA GLU A 96 29.99 14.49 -21.09
C GLU A 96 29.55 13.76 -22.35
N VAL A 97 28.32 13.21 -22.33
CA VAL A 97 27.66 12.62 -23.49
C VAL A 97 26.67 13.64 -24.04
N ARG A 98 26.74 13.90 -25.35
CA ARG A 98 25.83 14.82 -26.04
C ARG A 98 25.10 14.08 -27.16
N GLU A 99 23.79 14.24 -27.19
CA GLU A 99 22.96 13.85 -28.33
C GLU A 99 22.66 15.10 -29.14
N GLU A 100 23.26 15.21 -30.33
CA GLU A 100 23.03 16.32 -31.26
C GLU A 100 22.49 15.79 -32.59
N TRP A 101 21.51 16.49 -33.16
CA TRP A 101 20.96 16.22 -34.49
C TRP A 101 21.00 17.49 -35.36
N PRO A 102 21.59 17.45 -36.57
CA PRO A 102 22.22 16.29 -37.23
C PRO A 102 23.49 15.81 -36.50
N PRO A 103 23.96 14.56 -36.74
CA PRO A 103 25.17 14.05 -36.10
C PRO A 103 26.36 14.98 -36.35
N PRO A 104 27.17 15.29 -35.32
CA PRO A 104 28.33 16.15 -35.48
C PRO A 104 29.36 15.52 -36.42
N GLU A 105 30.24 16.36 -36.99
CA GLU A 105 31.31 15.89 -37.86
C GLU A 105 32.20 14.85 -37.14
N PRO A 106 32.76 13.87 -37.88
CA PRO A 106 33.67 12.89 -37.29
C PRO A 106 34.89 13.56 -36.64
N ARG A 107 35.23 13.11 -35.44
CA ARG A 107 36.34 13.68 -34.68
C ARG A 107 37.68 13.44 -35.39
N GLN A 108 38.51 14.47 -35.40
CA GLN A 108 39.91 14.39 -35.85
C GLN A 108 40.85 14.31 -34.63
N PRO A 109 42.06 13.74 -34.79
CA PRO A 109 43.10 13.83 -33.76
C PRO A 109 43.36 15.28 -33.31
N PRO A 110 43.76 15.52 -32.05
CA PRO A 110 44.06 14.52 -31.04
C PRO A 110 42.82 13.90 -30.38
N PHE A 111 42.87 12.59 -30.12
CA PHE A 111 41.82 11.87 -29.39
C PHE A 111 42.09 11.91 -27.88
N MET A 112 41.05 12.15 -27.09
CA MET A 112 41.13 12.31 -25.65
C MET A 112 40.87 10.98 -24.93
N CYS A 113 41.64 10.67 -23.88
CA CYS A 113 41.42 9.49 -23.07
C CYS A 113 41.26 9.78 -21.58
N LYS A 114 40.65 8.82 -20.87
CA LYS A 114 40.64 8.76 -19.40
C LYS A 114 41.01 7.36 -18.91
N PHE A 115 41.51 7.30 -17.68
CA PHE A 115 42.02 6.08 -17.06
C PHE A 115 41.08 5.53 -16.00
N ASN A 116 40.96 4.19 -15.94
CA ASN A 116 40.31 3.44 -14.86
C ASN A 116 38.94 3.98 -14.43
N ILE A 117 38.15 4.39 -15.41
CA ILE A 117 36.75 4.73 -15.20
C ILE A 117 35.92 3.45 -15.31
N ASP A 118 34.95 3.30 -14.40
CA ASP A 118 33.99 2.20 -14.46
C ASP A 118 33.25 2.20 -15.81
N VAL A 119 33.60 1.25 -16.67
CA VAL A 119 33.01 1.12 -18.01
C VAL A 119 31.55 0.67 -17.93
N SER A 120 31.16 0.01 -16.83
CA SER A 120 29.81 -0.52 -16.64
C SER A 120 28.76 0.58 -16.65
N GLN A 121 29.08 1.82 -16.27
CA GLN A 121 28.13 2.94 -16.37
C GLN A 121 27.70 3.26 -17.82
N PHE A 122 28.50 2.88 -18.81
CA PHE A 122 28.22 3.13 -20.22
C PHE A 122 27.49 1.95 -20.87
N VAL A 123 27.78 0.72 -20.43
CA VAL A 123 27.28 -0.50 -21.08
C VAL A 123 26.21 -1.23 -20.25
N GLY A 124 26.21 -0.99 -18.94
CA GLY A 124 25.25 -1.49 -17.97
C GLY A 124 23.99 -0.63 -18.00
N PHE A 125 23.02 -1.09 -18.78
CA PHE A 125 21.64 -0.66 -18.66
C PHE A 125 20.78 -1.87 -18.32
N GLU A 126 19.56 -1.65 -17.83
CA GLU A 126 18.63 -2.73 -17.55
C GLU A 126 18.28 -3.44 -18.87
N ARG A 127 18.66 -4.72 -18.99
CA ARG A 127 18.46 -5.51 -20.21
C ARG A 127 17.55 -6.67 -19.93
N GLU A 128 16.38 -6.64 -20.55
CA GLU A 128 15.49 -7.79 -20.65
C GLU A 128 15.78 -8.53 -21.95
N TYR A 129 16.64 -9.55 -21.88
CA TYR A 129 16.83 -10.45 -23.02
C TYR A 129 15.80 -11.57 -22.95
N GLY A 130 14.90 -11.59 -23.91
CA GLY A 130 13.88 -12.62 -23.98
C GLY A 130 12.94 -12.42 -25.15
N SER A 131 11.86 -13.19 -25.12
CA SER A 131 10.73 -13.01 -26.03
C SER A 131 9.47 -13.18 -25.21
N ILE A 132 8.50 -12.30 -25.45
CA ILE A 132 7.18 -12.39 -24.85
C ILE A 132 6.37 -13.41 -25.65
N TYR A 133 5.60 -14.25 -24.95
CA TYR A 133 4.71 -15.21 -25.59
C TYR A 133 3.41 -15.31 -24.80
N PRO A 134 2.25 -14.99 -25.39
CA PRO A 134 0.97 -15.09 -24.71
C PRO A 134 0.60 -16.58 -24.52
N VAL A 135 0.09 -16.91 -23.33
CA VAL A 135 -0.35 -18.26 -23.00
C VAL A 135 -1.73 -18.21 -22.40
N ASP A 136 -2.67 -18.93 -23.00
CA ASP A 136 -3.98 -19.15 -22.41
C ASP A 136 -3.86 -20.17 -21.28
N ALA A 137 -4.26 -19.77 -20.07
CA ALA A 137 -4.27 -20.63 -18.90
C ALA A 137 -5.62 -20.54 -18.20
N GLN A 138 -6.18 -21.68 -17.82
CA GLN A 138 -7.31 -21.70 -16.90
C GLN A 138 -6.80 -21.49 -15.48
N VAL A 139 -7.26 -20.43 -14.84
CA VAL A 139 -6.80 -20.03 -13.51
C VAL A 139 -7.84 -20.44 -12.47
N PHE A 140 -7.37 -21.21 -11.50
CA PHE A 140 -8.09 -21.58 -10.28
C PHE A 140 -7.42 -20.89 -9.07
N ARG A 141 -8.19 -20.63 -8.01
CA ARG A 141 -7.67 -20.02 -6.77
C ARG A 141 -6.50 -20.82 -6.18
N SER A 142 -6.58 -22.15 -6.25
CA SER A 142 -5.50 -23.05 -5.82
C SER A 142 -5.09 -23.98 -6.96
N ASN A 143 -3.78 -24.24 -7.05
CA ASN A 143 -3.19 -25.25 -7.94
C ASN A 143 -3.51 -25.07 -9.43
N SER A 144 -3.36 -23.85 -9.94
CA SER A 144 -3.34 -23.60 -11.38
C SER A 144 -2.11 -24.23 -12.02
N ARG A 145 -2.25 -24.69 -13.26
CA ARG A 145 -1.16 -25.27 -14.03
C ARG A 145 -1.14 -24.68 -15.43
N VAL A 146 0.01 -24.19 -15.85
CA VAL A 146 0.24 -23.67 -17.20
C VAL A 146 1.37 -24.43 -17.87
N ARG A 147 1.13 -24.84 -19.12
CA ARG A 147 2.13 -25.50 -19.97
C ARG A 147 2.30 -24.70 -21.25
N PHE A 148 3.52 -24.33 -21.56
CA PHE A 148 3.84 -23.58 -22.76
C PHE A 148 5.21 -23.95 -23.32
N ARG A 149 5.39 -23.69 -24.61
CA ARG A 149 6.70 -23.83 -25.26
C ARG A 149 7.50 -22.55 -25.02
N SER A 150 8.77 -22.68 -24.67
CA SER A 150 9.65 -21.51 -24.56
C SER A 150 9.72 -20.78 -25.89
N PRO A 151 9.57 -19.44 -25.91
CA PRO A 151 9.73 -18.67 -27.14
C PRO A 151 11.19 -18.58 -27.57
N VAL A 152 12.13 -18.78 -26.63
CA VAL A 152 13.56 -18.93 -26.91
C VAL A 152 13.90 -20.41 -27.02
N ARG A 153 14.57 -20.82 -28.11
CA ARG A 153 15.04 -22.20 -28.28
C ARG A 153 16.38 -22.38 -27.58
N PHE A 154 16.44 -23.35 -26.67
CA PHE A 154 17.68 -23.72 -25.98
C PHE A 154 18.26 -24.99 -26.60
N SER A 155 19.55 -24.95 -26.95
CA SER A 155 20.33 -26.08 -27.49
C SER A 155 21.11 -26.86 -26.42
N GLY A 156 21.19 -26.33 -25.20
CA GLY A 156 21.88 -26.93 -24.07
C GLY A 156 21.21 -26.58 -22.73
N GLY A 157 21.79 -27.05 -21.63
CA GLY A 157 21.36 -26.67 -20.28
C GLY A 157 21.76 -25.24 -19.93
N GLY A 158 21.15 -24.70 -18.87
CA GLY A 158 21.44 -23.36 -18.37
C GLY A 158 20.41 -22.92 -17.35
N ARG A 159 20.64 -21.74 -16.74
CA ARG A 159 19.62 -21.04 -15.94
C ARG A 159 18.86 -20.07 -16.83
N SER A 160 17.59 -19.87 -16.52
CA SER A 160 16.73 -18.90 -17.20
C SER A 160 15.83 -18.23 -16.18
N LEU A 161 15.48 -16.98 -16.45
CA LEU A 161 14.44 -16.26 -15.74
C LEU A 161 13.14 -16.34 -16.54
N LEU A 162 12.04 -16.64 -15.86
CA LEU A 162 10.70 -16.53 -16.43
C LEU A 162 9.96 -15.38 -15.74
N LEU A 163 9.32 -14.54 -16.53
CA LEU A 163 8.48 -13.45 -16.07
C LEU A 163 7.02 -13.80 -16.41
N LEU A 164 6.16 -13.82 -15.40
CA LEU A 164 4.73 -14.03 -15.53
C LEU A 164 3.98 -12.75 -15.20
N SER A 165 3.14 -12.29 -16.12
CA SER A 165 2.25 -11.15 -15.91
C SER A 165 0.85 -11.45 -16.43
N GLY A 166 -0.14 -10.72 -15.92
CA GLY A 166 -1.53 -10.83 -16.36
C GLY A 166 -2.53 -10.47 -15.27
N GLN A 167 -3.79 -10.30 -15.70
CA GLN A 167 -4.91 -9.88 -14.85
C GLN A 167 -5.09 -10.68 -13.53
N PRO A 168 -4.81 -12.00 -13.46
CA PRO A 168 -4.95 -12.72 -12.20
C PRO A 168 -4.04 -12.21 -11.07
N PHE A 169 -3.00 -11.44 -11.39
CA PHE A 169 -2.09 -10.86 -10.42
C PHE A 169 -2.40 -9.39 -10.10
N ASP A 170 -3.45 -8.84 -10.73
CA ASP A 170 -3.94 -7.50 -10.40
C ASP A 170 -4.34 -7.43 -8.92
N GLY A 171 -4.03 -6.31 -8.27
CA GLY A 171 -4.29 -6.13 -6.84
C GLY A 171 -3.30 -6.79 -5.87
N ILE A 172 -2.37 -7.65 -6.33
CA ILE A 172 -1.32 -8.21 -5.48
C ILE A 172 -0.19 -7.19 -5.31
N PRO A 173 0.25 -6.85 -4.07
CA PRO A 173 1.37 -5.95 -3.87
C PRO A 173 2.69 -6.49 -4.42
N ARG A 174 3.52 -5.58 -4.94
CA ARG A 174 4.80 -5.88 -5.61
C ARG A 174 5.89 -6.19 -4.58
N ARG A 175 5.66 -7.21 -3.76
CA ARG A 175 6.53 -7.66 -2.67
C ARG A 175 6.91 -9.12 -2.82
N SER A 176 8.16 -9.47 -2.55
CA SER A 176 8.64 -10.86 -2.66
C SER A 176 7.81 -11.85 -1.85
N ILE A 177 7.32 -11.43 -0.67
CA ILE A 177 6.43 -12.28 0.15
C ILE A 177 5.11 -12.59 -0.57
N ALA A 178 4.53 -11.63 -1.29
CA ALA A 178 3.31 -11.82 -2.06
C ALA A 178 3.56 -12.66 -3.34
N ALA A 179 4.68 -12.43 -4.03
CA ALA A 179 5.09 -13.28 -5.17
C ALA A 179 5.29 -14.75 -4.74
N SER A 180 5.83 -14.97 -3.54
CA SER A 180 6.06 -16.30 -2.99
C SER A 180 4.78 -17.12 -2.75
N LEU A 181 3.63 -16.45 -2.58
CA LEU A 181 2.31 -17.08 -2.48
C LEU A 181 1.80 -17.59 -3.83
N VAL A 182 2.24 -16.96 -4.94
CA VAL A 182 1.90 -17.38 -6.30
C VAL A 182 2.74 -18.58 -6.68
N ILE A 183 4.07 -18.45 -6.60
CA ILE A 183 5.05 -19.50 -6.86
C ILE A 183 6.14 -19.43 -5.80
N ARG A 184 6.49 -20.58 -5.23
CA ARG A 184 7.55 -20.66 -4.21
C ARG A 184 8.87 -20.09 -4.74
N ASN A 185 9.50 -19.25 -3.94
CA ASN A 185 10.75 -18.54 -4.25
C ASN A 185 10.67 -17.57 -5.44
N ALA A 186 9.47 -17.16 -5.87
CA ALA A 186 9.32 -16.10 -6.85
C ALA A 186 9.51 -14.72 -6.20
N THR A 187 9.96 -13.76 -7.00
CA THR A 187 10.10 -12.34 -6.65
C THR A 187 9.32 -11.49 -7.64
N TRP A 188 9.09 -10.22 -7.34
CA TRP A 188 8.59 -9.28 -8.34
C TRP A 188 9.76 -8.66 -9.12
N GLN A 189 9.51 -8.41 -10.41
CA GLN A 189 10.33 -7.58 -11.28
C GLN A 189 9.37 -6.74 -12.14
N GLY A 190 9.31 -5.43 -11.89
CA GLY A 190 8.27 -4.56 -12.44
C GLY A 190 6.87 -5.09 -12.09
N ASP A 191 6.00 -5.18 -13.10
CA ASP A 191 4.65 -5.77 -12.99
C ASP A 191 4.61 -7.28 -13.29
N SER A 192 5.74 -7.96 -13.21
CA SER A 192 5.85 -9.40 -13.46
C SER A 192 6.38 -10.17 -12.27
N ILE A 193 5.88 -11.39 -12.11
CA ILE A 193 6.41 -12.37 -11.16
C ILE A 193 7.57 -13.10 -11.82
N GLN A 194 8.76 -12.92 -11.27
CA GLN A 194 10.01 -13.50 -11.74
C GLN A 194 10.29 -14.83 -11.04
N ILE A 195 10.70 -15.82 -11.84
CA ILE A 195 11.03 -17.17 -11.39
C ILE A 195 12.41 -17.55 -11.94
N ALA A 196 13.34 -17.88 -11.04
CA ALA A 196 14.59 -18.52 -11.42
C ALA A 196 14.38 -20.01 -11.68
N THR A 197 14.67 -20.47 -12.89
CA THR A 197 14.50 -21.87 -13.29
C THR A 197 15.62 -22.34 -14.24
N ASN A 198 15.52 -23.57 -14.71
CA ASN A 198 16.41 -24.09 -15.75
C ASN A 198 15.86 -23.77 -17.14
N ALA A 199 16.75 -23.50 -18.09
CA ALA A 199 16.43 -23.32 -19.49
C ALA A 199 15.78 -24.60 -20.03
N GLN A 200 14.53 -24.51 -20.50
CA GLN A 200 13.77 -25.64 -21.03
C GLN A 200 12.99 -25.20 -22.27
N ASN A 201 12.92 -26.07 -23.28
CA ASN A 201 12.12 -25.79 -24.48
C ASN A 201 10.60 -25.88 -24.21
N ASN A 202 10.19 -26.54 -23.12
CA ASN A 202 8.79 -26.64 -22.69
C ASN A 202 8.72 -26.45 -21.18
N TYR A 203 7.97 -25.45 -20.74
CA TYR A 203 7.74 -25.18 -19.33
C TYR A 203 6.40 -25.77 -18.89
N ASN A 204 6.38 -26.21 -17.65
CA ASN A 204 5.19 -26.70 -16.96
C ASN A 204 5.20 -26.16 -15.54
N LEU A 205 4.49 -25.06 -15.32
CA LEU A 205 4.48 -24.34 -14.06
C LEU A 205 3.20 -24.64 -13.29
N ASN A 206 3.34 -24.90 -12.00
CA ASN A 206 2.23 -24.89 -11.06
C ASN A 206 2.29 -23.57 -10.28
N PHE A 207 1.15 -22.89 -10.16
CA PHE A 207 1.04 -21.63 -9.45
C PHE A 207 -0.32 -21.51 -8.77
N SER A 208 -0.42 -20.61 -7.79
CA SER A 208 -1.68 -20.26 -7.13
C SER A 208 -1.99 -18.79 -7.37
N VAL A 209 -3.26 -18.41 -7.30
CA VAL A 209 -3.66 -17.00 -7.32
C VAL A 209 -4.24 -16.68 -5.96
N PRO A 210 -3.43 -16.11 -5.04
CA PRO A 210 -3.87 -15.86 -3.68
C PRO A 210 -4.98 -14.80 -3.67
N SER A 211 -5.91 -14.92 -2.73
CA SER A 211 -6.86 -13.82 -2.50
C SER A 211 -6.13 -12.62 -1.89
N VAL A 212 -6.67 -11.42 -2.07
CA VAL A 212 -6.13 -10.20 -1.46
C VAL A 212 -6.09 -10.32 0.08
N GLU A 213 -7.05 -11.04 0.69
CA GLU A 213 -7.02 -11.38 2.12
C GLU A 213 -5.80 -12.23 2.50
N GLN A 214 -5.50 -13.30 1.75
CA GLN A 214 -4.33 -14.14 2.00
C GLN A 214 -3.02 -13.36 1.87
N VAL A 215 -2.95 -12.45 0.89
CA VAL A 215 -1.78 -11.61 0.68
C VAL A 215 -1.62 -10.60 1.82
N ARG A 216 -2.69 -9.93 2.23
CA ARG A 216 -2.71 -9.02 3.38
C ARG A 216 -2.20 -9.71 4.64
N ASP A 217 -2.77 -10.88 4.97
CA ASP A 217 -2.42 -11.61 6.19
C ASP A 217 -0.94 -12.03 6.17
N LYS A 218 -0.45 -12.52 5.02
CA LYS A 218 0.95 -12.91 4.87
C LYS A 218 1.93 -11.74 4.96
N ILE A 219 1.56 -10.58 4.41
CA ILE A 219 2.37 -9.36 4.53
C ILE A 219 2.42 -8.92 5.99
N LEU A 220 1.28 -8.89 6.68
CA LEU A 220 1.21 -8.52 8.09
C LEU A 220 2.08 -9.44 8.95
N GLU A 221 1.91 -10.77 8.82
CA GLU A 221 2.74 -11.79 9.49
C GLU A 221 4.25 -11.64 9.23
N SER A 222 4.65 -11.03 8.11
CA SER A 222 6.06 -10.81 7.80
C SER A 222 6.64 -9.52 8.40
N SER A 223 5.77 -8.57 8.76
CA SER A 223 6.15 -7.27 9.32
C SER A 223 6.13 -7.25 10.84
N VAL A 224 5.47 -8.21 11.49
CA VAL A 224 5.33 -8.27 12.95
C VAL A 224 5.58 -9.69 13.48
N TYR A 225 5.88 -9.79 14.78
CA TYR A 225 6.04 -11.09 15.45
C TYR A 225 4.69 -11.81 15.59
N ASP A 226 3.66 -11.06 15.98
CA ASP A 226 2.28 -11.55 16.12
C ASP A 226 1.31 -10.38 15.92
N TYR A 227 0.04 -10.71 15.67
CA TYR A 227 -1.04 -9.72 15.68
C TYR A 227 -2.37 -10.33 16.09
N GLU A 228 -3.24 -9.49 16.64
CA GLU A 228 -4.63 -9.85 16.87
C GLU A 228 -5.56 -8.68 16.55
N LEU A 229 -6.84 -8.96 16.32
CA LEU A 229 -7.83 -7.89 16.21
C LEU A 229 -8.05 -7.25 17.58
N SER A 230 -8.05 -5.92 17.62
CA SER A 230 -8.46 -5.16 18.81
C SER A 230 -9.95 -5.38 19.09
N ASP A 231 -10.45 -4.92 20.24
CA ASP A 231 -11.89 -5.04 20.55
C ASP A 231 -12.76 -4.35 19.47
N LYS A 232 -12.32 -3.19 18.99
CA LYS A 232 -12.94 -2.51 17.85
C LYS A 232 -12.82 -3.34 16.58
N GLY A 233 -11.65 -3.94 16.34
CA GLY A 233 -11.42 -4.78 15.16
C GLY A 233 -12.30 -6.02 15.12
N LYS A 234 -12.49 -6.69 16.25
CA LYS A 234 -13.40 -7.85 16.40
C LYS A 234 -14.84 -7.47 16.06
N ILE A 235 -15.32 -6.35 16.60
CA ILE A 235 -16.66 -5.82 16.29
C ILE A 235 -16.77 -5.44 14.82
N GLY A 236 -15.79 -4.69 14.30
CA GLY A 236 -15.72 -4.27 12.90
C GLY A 236 -15.80 -5.46 11.95
N ARG A 237 -14.96 -6.49 12.15
CA ARG A 237 -14.97 -7.72 11.34
C ARG A 237 -16.30 -8.47 11.42
N GLY A 238 -16.97 -8.46 12.57
CA GLY A 238 -18.32 -9.00 12.73
C GLY A 238 -19.36 -8.29 11.85
N ILE A 239 -19.26 -6.97 11.74
CA ILE A 239 -20.14 -6.18 10.85
C ILE A 239 -19.79 -6.39 9.38
N GLN A 240 -18.49 -6.38 9.03
CA GLN A 240 -18.03 -6.62 7.65
C GLN A 240 -18.50 -7.96 7.08
N SER A 241 -18.55 -9.01 7.92
CA SER A 241 -18.96 -10.35 7.48
C SER A 241 -20.47 -10.52 7.34
N SER A 242 -21.28 -9.68 8.01
CA SER A 242 -22.74 -9.81 8.06
C SER A 242 -23.49 -8.78 7.22
N SER A 243 -22.84 -7.68 6.83
CA SER A 243 -23.51 -6.52 6.23
C SER A 243 -22.72 -5.92 5.06
N LYS A 244 -23.43 -5.34 4.09
CA LYS A 244 -22.82 -4.63 2.97
C LYS A 244 -22.39 -3.22 3.41
N LEU A 245 -21.08 -2.99 3.54
CA LEU A 245 -20.53 -1.72 4.03
C LEU A 245 -20.85 -0.51 3.13
N SER A 246 -21.10 -0.72 1.84
CA SER A 246 -21.41 0.36 0.90
C SER A 246 -22.59 1.24 1.32
N SER A 247 -23.51 0.71 2.15
CA SER A 247 -24.62 1.49 2.69
C SER A 247 -24.19 2.59 3.67
N LEU A 248 -23.01 2.47 4.28
CA LEU A 248 -22.44 3.50 5.15
C LEU A 248 -22.11 4.80 4.42
N LEU A 249 -21.84 4.72 3.11
CA LEU A 249 -21.52 5.86 2.26
C LEU A 249 -22.77 6.51 1.65
N LYS A 250 -23.97 6.21 2.17
CA LYS A 250 -25.20 6.89 1.75
C LYS A 250 -25.48 8.07 2.67
N GLY A 251 -25.94 9.17 2.09
CA GLY A 251 -26.26 10.39 2.83
C GLY A 251 -27.22 10.14 3.99
N GLY A 252 -26.88 10.67 5.16
CA GLY A 252 -27.68 10.60 6.37
C GLY A 252 -27.55 9.32 7.20
N VAL A 253 -26.93 8.25 6.68
CA VAL A 253 -26.84 6.96 7.40
C VAL A 253 -25.98 7.08 8.66
N TYR A 254 -24.78 7.67 8.54
CA TYR A 254 -23.89 7.87 9.68
C TYR A 254 -24.49 8.82 10.73
N GLU A 255 -25.15 9.89 10.29
CA GLU A 255 -25.83 10.84 11.15
C GLU A 255 -26.98 10.17 11.93
N ALA A 256 -27.80 9.36 11.25
CA ALA A 256 -28.88 8.62 11.90
C ALA A 256 -28.34 7.64 12.96
N LEU A 257 -27.28 6.90 12.65
CA LEU A 257 -26.59 6.03 13.61
C LEU A 257 -26.10 6.82 14.83
N SER A 258 -25.49 7.98 14.59
CA SER A 258 -24.94 8.87 15.63
C SER A 258 -26.03 9.51 16.52
N GLU A 259 -27.28 9.58 16.05
CA GLU A 259 -28.41 10.09 16.84
C GLU A 259 -29.18 9.01 17.61
N LEU A 260 -29.07 7.76 17.16
CA LEU A 260 -29.70 6.61 17.81
C LEU A 260 -28.77 5.89 18.79
N VAL A 261 -27.48 6.20 18.80
CA VAL A 261 -26.51 5.61 19.74
C VAL A 261 -26.84 5.96 21.18
N THR A 262 -26.77 4.96 22.04
CA THR A 262 -26.96 5.12 23.48
C THR A 262 -25.65 5.53 24.13
N PRO A 263 -25.54 6.74 24.73
CA PRO A 263 -24.31 7.17 25.39
C PRO A 263 -23.97 6.26 26.57
N ARG A 264 -22.78 5.66 26.57
CA ARG A 264 -22.31 4.81 27.68
C ARG A 264 -21.28 5.53 28.56
N SER A 265 -20.61 4.76 29.40
CA SER A 265 -19.69 5.21 30.47
C SER A 265 -18.65 6.23 30.02
N LYS A 266 -18.18 6.22 28.76
CA LYS A 266 -17.24 7.23 28.24
C LYS A 266 -17.88 8.61 28.09
N THR A 267 -19.10 8.68 27.56
CA THR A 267 -19.85 9.94 27.47
C THR A 267 -20.22 10.44 28.86
N LEU A 268 -20.66 9.54 29.74
CA LEU A 268 -20.91 9.86 31.15
C LEU A 268 -19.64 10.40 31.84
N MET A 269 -18.48 9.79 31.60
CA MET A 269 -17.21 10.27 32.13
C MET A 269 -16.79 11.61 31.53
N LYS A 270 -17.08 11.86 30.25
CA LYS A 270 -16.83 13.15 29.60
C LYS A 270 -17.71 14.24 30.18
N GLU A 271 -18.99 13.93 30.43
CA GLU A 271 -19.93 14.84 31.11
C GLU A 271 -19.50 15.11 32.56
N ILE A 272 -19.07 14.09 33.30
CA ILE A 272 -18.49 14.26 34.64
C ILE A 272 -17.26 15.17 34.57
N LYS A 273 -16.32 14.92 33.64
CA LYS A 273 -15.15 15.79 33.41
C LYS A 273 -15.49 17.22 33.01
N SER A 274 -16.63 17.45 32.37
CA SER A 274 -17.08 18.80 32.02
C SER A 274 -17.67 19.56 33.21
N CYS A 275 -18.06 18.85 34.27
CA CYS A 275 -18.67 19.41 35.48
C CYS A 275 -17.70 19.50 36.67
N PHE A 276 -16.56 18.79 36.61
CA PHE A 276 -15.58 18.68 37.71
C PHE A 276 -14.15 18.81 37.17
N ASP A 277 -13.26 19.44 37.95
CA ASP A 277 -11.84 19.49 37.61
C ASP A 277 -11.20 18.09 37.70
N ASP A 278 -10.22 17.79 36.83
CA ASP A 278 -9.64 16.43 36.70
C ASP A 278 -9.01 15.92 38.01
N SER A 279 -8.60 16.81 38.93
CA SER A 279 -8.10 16.48 40.27
C SER A 279 -9.17 15.99 41.25
N GLU A 280 -10.46 16.19 40.96
CA GLU A 280 -11.58 15.80 41.81
C GLU A 280 -12.20 14.45 41.41
N ILE A 281 -11.83 13.91 40.24
CA ILE A 281 -12.38 12.66 39.71
C ILE A 281 -11.67 11.46 40.34
N THR A 282 -12.29 10.90 41.38
CA THR A 282 -11.77 9.71 42.07
C THR A 282 -11.96 8.43 41.25
N ASP A 283 -11.12 7.41 41.48
CA ASP A 283 -11.27 6.07 40.87
C ASP A 283 -12.65 5.45 41.16
N LYS A 284 -13.28 5.80 42.29
CA LYS A 284 -14.64 5.39 42.64
C LYS A 284 -15.71 5.98 41.72
N MET A 285 -15.54 7.23 41.27
CA MET A 285 -16.45 7.84 40.28
C MET A 285 -16.29 7.18 38.91
N ARG A 286 -15.05 6.85 38.52
CA ARG A 286 -14.76 6.11 37.29
C ARG A 286 -15.39 4.72 37.30
N ASP A 287 -15.28 4.02 38.42
CA ASP A 287 -15.91 2.71 38.63
C ASP A 287 -17.46 2.80 38.69
N LEU A 288 -18.02 3.86 39.27
CA LEU A 288 -19.46 4.08 39.30
C LEU A 288 -20.03 4.40 37.91
N ALA A 289 -19.34 5.23 37.13
CA ALA A 289 -19.69 5.51 35.74
C ALA A 289 -19.63 4.26 34.85
N SER A 290 -18.64 3.38 35.08
CA SER A 290 -18.55 2.08 34.43
C SER A 290 -19.73 1.16 34.79
N ARG A 291 -20.07 1.07 36.08
CA ARG A 291 -21.19 0.24 36.57
C ARG A 291 -22.57 0.76 36.13
N TRP A 292 -22.75 2.07 36.04
CA TRP A 292 -24.02 2.68 35.66
C TRP A 292 -24.19 2.82 34.14
N GLY A 293 -23.13 3.09 33.40
CA GLY A 293 -23.18 3.27 31.94
C GLY A 293 -23.65 2.04 31.17
N GLY A 294 -23.60 0.83 31.76
CA GLY A 294 -24.15 -0.40 31.19
C GLY A 294 -25.65 -0.62 31.43
N ARG A 295 -26.30 0.22 32.25
CA ARG A 295 -27.72 0.10 32.62
C ARG A 295 -28.61 1.20 32.02
N THR A 296 -28.04 2.09 31.21
CA THR A 296 -28.79 3.14 30.52
C THR A 296 -29.81 2.52 29.57
N GLU A 297 -31.03 3.03 29.59
CA GLU A 297 -32.04 2.63 28.60
C GLU A 297 -31.56 3.04 27.21
N ARG A 298 -31.65 2.11 26.25
CA ARG A 298 -31.22 2.38 24.88
C ARG A 298 -32.04 3.51 24.28
N ILE A 299 -31.37 4.41 23.56
CA ILE A 299 -32.05 5.53 22.90
C ILE A 299 -32.91 5.02 21.76
N PHE A 300 -34.15 5.51 21.69
CA PHE A 300 -35.04 5.29 20.56
C PHE A 300 -35.77 6.58 20.22
N ARG A 301 -35.88 6.88 18.92
CA ARG A 301 -36.42 8.16 18.42
C ARG A 301 -37.27 7.92 17.17
N PRO A 302 -38.32 8.72 16.93
CA PRO A 302 -39.01 8.71 15.64
C PRO A 302 -38.10 9.35 14.58
N ALA A 303 -38.26 8.94 13.32
CA ALA A 303 -37.44 9.48 12.23
C ALA A 303 -37.54 11.01 12.09
N THR A 304 -38.65 11.62 12.51
CA THR A 304 -38.83 13.08 12.53
C THR A 304 -37.84 13.81 13.44
N GLN A 305 -37.26 13.12 14.43
CA GLN A 305 -36.29 13.65 15.38
C GLN A 305 -34.82 13.41 14.97
N PHE A 306 -34.55 12.97 13.73
CA PHE A 306 -33.16 12.85 13.23
C PHE A 306 -32.63 14.20 12.76
N GLU A 307 -32.23 15.06 13.69
CA GLU A 307 -31.94 16.49 13.46
C GLU A 307 -30.83 16.75 12.44
N LYS A 308 -29.78 15.92 12.45
CA LYS A 308 -28.59 15.98 11.59
C LYS A 308 -28.83 15.35 10.20
N VAL A 309 -29.96 14.68 10.00
CA VAL A 309 -30.36 14.09 8.72
C VAL A 309 -31.29 15.05 7.97
N GLN A 310 -31.11 15.18 6.65
CA GLN A 310 -32.00 16.00 5.80
C GLN A 310 -33.46 15.54 5.93
N LYS A 311 -34.39 16.50 6.04
CA LYS A 311 -35.79 16.23 6.46
C LYS A 311 -36.53 15.27 5.55
N ASP A 312 -36.29 15.34 4.25
CA ASP A 312 -36.92 14.56 3.20
C ASP A 312 -36.44 13.09 3.18
N ILE A 313 -35.23 12.81 3.64
CA ILE A 313 -34.66 11.46 3.62
C ILE A 313 -34.74 10.72 4.97
N ARG A 314 -35.11 11.38 6.08
CA ARG A 314 -35.09 10.74 7.43
C ARG A 314 -35.84 9.41 7.50
N PRO A 315 -37.10 9.30 7.01
CA PRO A 315 -37.82 8.02 7.06
C PRO A 315 -37.11 6.96 6.22
N LYS A 316 -36.61 7.33 5.04
CA LYS A 316 -35.90 6.40 4.13
C LYS A 316 -34.63 5.85 4.78
N VAL A 317 -33.83 6.70 5.44
CA VAL A 317 -32.63 6.28 6.16
C VAL A 317 -32.98 5.37 7.34
N ALA A 318 -34.00 5.70 8.13
CA ALA A 318 -34.44 4.87 9.25
C ALA A 318 -34.86 3.46 8.78
N GLU A 319 -35.64 3.40 7.69
CA GLU A 319 -36.07 2.15 7.08
C GLU A 319 -34.90 1.35 6.49
N GLU A 320 -33.90 2.02 5.93
CA GLU A 320 -32.68 1.38 5.43
C GLU A 320 -31.87 0.74 6.57
N LEU A 321 -31.69 1.44 7.70
CA LEU A 321 -31.04 0.85 8.88
C LEU A 321 -31.75 -0.42 9.35
N CYS A 322 -33.09 -0.43 9.30
CA CYS A 322 -33.85 -1.63 9.61
C CYS A 322 -33.69 -2.74 8.57
N ALA A 323 -33.61 -2.41 7.27
CA ALA A 323 -33.40 -3.39 6.21
C ALA A 323 -32.01 -4.06 6.31
N LEU A 324 -31.02 -3.34 6.83
CA LEU A 324 -29.68 -3.86 7.13
C LEU A 324 -29.63 -4.69 8.42
N GLY A 325 -30.72 -4.73 9.19
CA GLY A 325 -30.74 -5.34 10.53
C GLY A 325 -29.97 -4.53 11.58
N TRP A 326 -29.65 -3.27 11.30
CA TRP A 326 -28.90 -2.40 12.21
C TRP A 326 -29.79 -1.64 13.19
N ALA A 327 -31.08 -1.51 12.86
CA ALA A 327 -32.08 -0.91 13.72
C ALA A 327 -33.37 -1.73 13.73
N GLU A 328 -34.17 -1.54 14.77
CA GLU A 328 -35.50 -2.12 14.92
C GLU A 328 -36.57 -1.02 14.88
N ARG A 329 -37.73 -1.34 14.32
CA ARG A 329 -38.94 -0.50 14.40
C ARG A 329 -39.74 -0.89 15.64
N GLY A 330 -40.34 0.09 16.30
CA GLY A 330 -41.20 -0.15 17.44
C GLY A 330 -42.10 1.04 17.77
N LEU A 331 -42.87 0.85 18.84
CA LEU A 331 -43.76 1.86 19.38
C LEU A 331 -43.30 2.24 20.79
N LYS A 332 -43.50 3.50 21.17
CA LYS A 332 -43.24 3.96 22.53
C LYS A 332 -44.49 3.79 23.38
N VAL A 333 -44.35 3.06 24.49
CA VAL A 333 -45.37 2.97 25.53
C VAL A 333 -45.06 3.99 26.61
N SER A 334 -46.05 4.76 27.04
CA SER A 334 -45.97 5.61 28.24
C SER A 334 -46.95 5.11 29.28
N CYS A 335 -46.44 4.61 30.40
CA CYS A 335 -47.26 4.05 31.47
C CYS A 335 -47.73 5.14 32.44
N PRO A 336 -49.04 5.37 32.61
CA PRO A 336 -49.55 6.36 33.57
C PRO A 336 -49.43 5.89 35.03
N THR A 337 -49.16 4.61 35.28
CA THR A 337 -49.08 4.04 36.63
C THR A 337 -47.69 4.16 37.24
N CYS A 338 -46.65 3.74 36.50
CA CYS A 338 -45.27 3.73 37.00
C CYS A 338 -44.36 4.76 36.31
N ASN A 339 -44.91 5.57 35.39
CA ASN A 339 -44.17 6.58 34.60
C ASN A 339 -43.00 6.04 33.76
N ILE A 340 -42.93 4.72 33.55
CA ILE A 340 -41.93 4.14 32.64
C ILE A 340 -42.33 4.46 31.19
N HIS A 341 -41.36 4.95 30.45
CA HIS A 341 -41.40 4.99 28.98
C HIS A 341 -40.62 3.78 28.48
N SER A 342 -41.14 3.06 27.48
CA SER A 342 -40.43 1.89 26.98
C SER A 342 -40.68 1.68 25.50
N PHE A 343 -39.65 1.18 24.81
CA PHE A 343 -39.71 0.76 23.43
C PHE A 343 -40.25 -0.67 23.31
N VAL A 344 -41.34 -0.83 22.58
CA VAL A 344 -41.93 -2.13 22.24
C VAL A 344 -41.67 -2.42 20.76
N PRO A 345 -40.85 -3.43 20.41
CA PRO A 345 -40.63 -3.83 19.03
C PRO A 345 -41.96 -4.07 18.30
N ILE A 346 -42.04 -3.70 17.02
CA ILE A 346 -43.31 -3.73 16.27
C ILE A 346 -43.92 -5.13 16.18
N ASN A 347 -43.07 -6.18 16.15
CA ASN A 347 -43.49 -7.58 16.14
C ASN A 347 -43.97 -8.10 17.51
N LYS A 348 -43.82 -7.30 18.57
CA LYS A 348 -44.29 -7.58 19.93
C LYS A 348 -45.36 -6.58 20.39
N ALA A 349 -45.81 -5.69 19.51
CA ALA A 349 -46.85 -4.74 19.82
C ALA A 349 -48.23 -5.42 19.78
N ASP A 350 -48.99 -5.27 20.86
CA ASP A 350 -50.36 -5.77 20.96
C ASP A 350 -51.37 -4.71 20.54
N SER A 351 -52.63 -5.12 20.32
CA SER A 351 -53.73 -4.18 20.06
C SER A 351 -54.00 -3.22 21.23
N VAL A 352 -53.67 -3.64 22.46
CA VAL A 352 -53.76 -2.83 23.68
C VAL A 352 -52.37 -2.75 24.29
N ALA A 353 -51.84 -1.54 24.44
CA ALA A 353 -50.53 -1.34 25.05
C ALA A 353 -50.55 -1.76 26.52
N SER A 354 -49.58 -2.58 26.91
CA SER A 354 -49.30 -2.94 28.31
C SER A 354 -47.93 -2.41 28.71
N CYS A 355 -47.80 -1.96 29.96
CA CYS A 355 -46.50 -1.53 30.49
C CYS A 355 -45.60 -2.75 30.72
N PRO A 356 -44.37 -2.81 30.15
CA PRO A 356 -43.48 -3.96 30.39
C PRO A 356 -42.96 -4.05 31.83
N GLY A 357 -43.06 -2.97 32.61
CA GLY A 357 -42.62 -2.95 34.02
C GLY A 357 -43.68 -3.44 35.00
N CYS A 358 -44.88 -2.86 34.97
CA CYS A 358 -45.95 -3.16 35.94
C CYS A 358 -47.19 -3.84 35.34
N SER A 359 -47.16 -4.18 34.05
CA SER A 359 -48.24 -4.85 33.31
C SER A 359 -49.59 -4.11 33.27
N SER A 360 -49.65 -2.86 33.74
CA SER A 360 -50.87 -2.06 33.68
C SER A 360 -51.18 -1.63 32.24
N VAL A 361 -52.46 -1.33 31.99
CA VAL A 361 -52.90 -0.79 30.71
C VAL A 361 -52.22 0.57 30.49
N ALA A 362 -51.56 0.69 29.35
CA ALA A 362 -50.83 1.88 28.95
C ALA A 362 -51.35 2.38 27.59
N ARG A 363 -50.68 3.38 27.02
CA ARG A 363 -50.98 3.89 25.68
C ARG A 363 -49.71 3.99 24.86
N TYR A 364 -49.82 3.65 23.58
CA TYR A 364 -48.80 3.99 22.60
C TYR A 364 -48.83 5.49 22.32
N GLU A 365 -47.66 6.07 22.05
CA GLU A 365 -47.55 7.43 21.54
C GLU A 365 -48.14 7.50 20.12
N THR A 366 -48.94 8.54 19.84
CA THR A 366 -49.70 8.68 18.60
C THR A 366 -49.55 10.08 18.02
N VAL A 367 -49.73 10.17 16.72
CA VAL A 367 -49.90 11.40 15.92
C VAL A 367 -51.29 11.36 15.25
N PRO A 368 -51.80 12.46 14.68
CA PRO A 368 -53.13 12.46 14.04
C PRO A 368 -53.33 11.38 12.97
N SER A 369 -52.26 10.90 12.34
CA SER A 369 -52.27 9.83 11.34
C SER A 369 -52.18 8.41 11.89
N GLY A 370 -52.04 8.22 13.21
CA GLY A 370 -51.94 6.89 13.85
C GLY A 370 -50.80 6.76 14.86
N PRO A 371 -50.41 5.52 15.23
CA PRO A 371 -49.28 5.28 16.12
C PRO A 371 -47.97 5.86 15.57
N LEU A 372 -47.20 6.51 16.42
CA LEU A 372 -45.89 7.06 16.06
C LEU A 372 -44.84 5.94 16.10
N VAL A 373 -44.13 5.73 14.99
CA VAL A 373 -43.05 4.74 14.88
C VAL A 373 -41.74 5.32 15.40
N PHE A 374 -41.08 4.55 16.26
CA PHE A 374 -39.76 4.83 16.80
C PHE A 374 -38.75 3.81 16.26
N TYR A 375 -37.49 4.23 16.21
CA TYR A 375 -36.37 3.44 15.75
C TYR A 375 -35.33 3.35 16.88
N ARG A 376 -34.69 2.20 17.01
CA ARG A 376 -33.62 1.92 17.98
C ARG A 376 -32.55 1.06 17.33
N LEU A 377 -31.28 1.30 17.63
CA LEU A 377 -30.21 0.42 17.15
C LEU A 377 -30.31 -0.98 17.76
N ASP A 378 -29.93 -1.98 16.96
CA ASP A 378 -29.62 -3.31 17.48
C ASP A 378 -28.54 -3.20 18.57
N SER A 379 -28.56 -4.09 19.56
CA SER A 379 -27.64 -4.01 20.71
C SER A 379 -26.16 -4.08 20.29
N PHE A 380 -25.85 -4.87 19.25
CA PHE A 380 -24.48 -5.00 18.73
C PHE A 380 -24.06 -3.76 17.94
N ILE A 381 -24.97 -3.21 17.13
CA ILE A 381 -24.71 -1.99 16.38
C ILE A 381 -24.59 -0.76 17.29
N ASP A 382 -25.46 -0.65 18.30
CA ASP A 382 -25.40 0.39 19.33
C ASP A 382 -24.01 0.42 20.00
N LEU A 383 -23.49 -0.76 20.37
CA LEU A 383 -22.15 -0.91 20.93
C LEU A 383 -21.07 -0.48 19.93
N ALA A 384 -21.18 -0.89 18.67
CA ALA A 384 -20.20 -0.57 17.64
C ALA A 384 -20.13 0.93 17.32
N VAL A 385 -21.28 1.62 17.28
CA VAL A 385 -21.33 3.08 17.10
C VAL A 385 -20.71 3.79 18.31
N ASP A 386 -21.06 3.39 19.53
CA ASP A 386 -20.50 3.97 20.78
C ASP A 386 -18.98 3.80 20.88
N GLN A 387 -18.44 2.68 20.37
CA GLN A 387 -16.99 2.43 20.35
C GLN A 387 -16.24 3.10 19.19
N GLY A 388 -16.94 3.83 18.31
CA GLY A 388 -16.32 4.50 17.16
C GLY A 388 -15.82 3.53 16.09
N VAL A 389 -16.46 2.37 15.92
CA VAL A 389 -16.09 1.37 14.88
C VAL A 389 -16.53 1.83 13.49
N PHE A 390 -17.66 2.53 13.39
CA PHE A 390 -18.25 2.93 12.11
C PHE A 390 -17.37 3.84 11.24
N PRO A 391 -16.62 4.83 11.79
CA PRO A 391 -15.61 5.56 11.03
C PRO A 391 -14.62 4.65 10.29
N HIS A 392 -14.11 3.59 10.94
CA HIS A 392 -13.19 2.63 10.31
C HIS A 392 -13.89 1.90 9.16
N LEU A 393 -15.14 1.46 9.37
CA LEU A 393 -15.91 0.77 8.35
C LEU A 393 -16.29 1.66 7.16
N MET A 394 -16.50 2.96 7.39
CA MET A 394 -16.73 3.95 6.32
C MET A 394 -15.49 4.11 5.44
N VAL A 395 -14.31 4.21 6.06
CA VAL A 395 -13.03 4.25 5.34
C VAL A 395 -12.85 3.00 4.49
N ILE A 396 -13.10 1.82 5.06
CA ILE A 396 -13.03 0.56 4.31
C ILE A 396 -14.03 0.55 3.16
N ALA A 397 -15.28 0.96 3.39
CA ALA A 397 -16.29 1.03 2.35
C ALA A 397 -15.88 1.96 1.19
N ALA A 398 -15.23 3.10 1.52
CA ALA A 398 -14.78 4.06 0.52
C ALA A 398 -13.66 3.49 -0.34
N LEU A 399 -12.69 2.81 0.30
CA LEU A 399 -11.57 2.15 -0.38
C LEU A 399 -12.03 0.97 -1.24
N GLU A 400 -12.95 0.15 -0.75
CA GLU A 400 -13.54 -0.96 -1.52
C GLU A 400 -14.39 -0.48 -2.70
N LYS A 401 -15.01 0.71 -2.59
CA LYS A 401 -15.77 1.33 -3.67
C LYS A 401 -14.85 1.84 -4.78
N SER A 402 -13.70 2.43 -4.44
CA SER A 402 -12.73 2.89 -5.44
C SER A 402 -11.95 1.73 -6.06
N GLU A 403 -11.58 0.74 -5.24
CA GLU A 403 -10.71 -0.36 -5.63
C GLU A 403 -11.32 -1.71 -5.20
N PRO A 404 -12.02 -2.40 -6.10
CA PRO A 404 -12.69 -3.67 -5.77
C PRO A 404 -11.73 -4.79 -5.37
N LEU A 405 -10.45 -4.71 -5.77
CA LEU A 405 -9.38 -5.64 -5.37
C LEU A 405 -8.70 -5.14 -4.11
N SER A 406 -9.47 -5.00 -3.04
CA SER A 406 -8.99 -4.55 -1.75
C SER A 406 -9.45 -5.44 -0.61
N SER A 407 -8.73 -5.37 0.50
CA SER A 407 -9.05 -6.08 1.72
C SER A 407 -8.41 -5.40 2.93
N PHE A 408 -9.24 -5.11 3.94
CA PHE A 408 -8.82 -4.37 5.12
C PHE A 408 -9.28 -5.03 6.42
N LEU A 409 -8.44 -4.91 7.44
CA LEU A 409 -8.74 -5.22 8.83
C LEU A 409 -8.96 -3.90 9.59
N PRO A 410 -10.13 -3.69 10.21
CA PRO A 410 -10.30 -2.62 11.18
C PRO A 410 -9.60 -3.01 12.49
N GLY A 411 -8.91 -2.07 13.15
CA GLY A 411 -8.37 -2.20 14.51
C GLY A 411 -7.50 -3.44 14.74
N VAL A 412 -6.18 -3.31 14.60
CA VAL A 412 -5.25 -4.43 14.77
C VAL A 412 -4.21 -4.09 15.83
N ASN A 413 -4.07 -4.96 16.83
CA ASN A 413 -2.99 -4.93 17.80
C ASN A 413 -1.78 -5.64 17.20
N LEU A 414 -0.66 -4.93 17.11
CA LEU A 414 0.58 -5.36 16.50
C LEU A 414 1.63 -5.62 17.58
N PHE A 415 2.26 -6.79 17.55
CA PHE A 415 3.34 -7.15 18.47
C PHE A 415 4.66 -7.19 17.71
N PHE A 416 5.61 -6.36 18.13
CA PHE A 416 6.94 -6.25 17.54
C PHE A 416 7.97 -6.82 18.52
N ASP A 417 9.00 -7.51 18.03
CA ASP A 417 10.04 -8.15 18.87
C ASP A 417 10.75 -7.17 19.82
N GLU A 418 10.87 -5.90 19.41
CA GLU A 418 11.61 -4.87 20.14
C GLU A 418 10.81 -4.24 21.29
N PHE A 419 9.50 -4.45 21.35
CA PHE A 419 8.61 -3.77 22.29
C PHE A 419 7.93 -4.79 23.23
N GLY A 420 8.01 -4.56 24.54
CA GLY A 420 7.34 -5.39 25.56
C GLY A 420 5.81 -5.23 25.62
N GLY A 421 5.16 -4.86 24.51
CA GLY A 421 3.75 -4.53 24.43
C GLY A 421 3.23 -4.55 22.98
N TYR A 422 2.02 -4.03 22.78
CA TYR A 422 1.42 -3.91 21.45
C TYR A 422 1.21 -2.44 21.07
N VAL A 423 1.16 -2.20 19.76
CA VAL A 423 0.71 -0.93 19.17
C VAL A 423 -0.55 -1.20 18.36
N GLU A 424 -1.61 -0.43 18.58
CA GLU A 424 -2.84 -0.54 17.79
C GLU A 424 -2.70 0.30 16.51
N VAL A 425 -3.10 -0.27 15.37
CA VAL A 425 -3.34 0.47 14.13
C VAL A 425 -4.84 0.43 13.83
N ASP A 426 -5.45 1.60 13.57
CA ASP A 426 -6.90 1.69 13.31
C ASP A 426 -7.30 0.93 12.03
N LEU A 427 -6.41 0.89 11.04
CA LEU A 427 -6.64 0.21 9.77
C LEU A 427 -5.36 -0.37 9.16
N PHE A 428 -5.43 -1.63 8.69
CA PHE A 428 -4.38 -2.25 7.89
C PHE A 428 -4.97 -3.04 6.73
N GLY A 429 -4.39 -2.95 5.53
CA GLY A 429 -4.92 -3.68 4.39
C GLY A 429 -4.12 -3.56 3.11
N VAL A 430 -4.72 -4.08 2.03
CA VAL A 430 -4.20 -4.00 0.67
C VAL A 430 -5.28 -3.39 -0.21
N SER A 431 -4.89 -2.50 -1.11
CA SER A 431 -5.79 -1.92 -2.12
C SER A 431 -4.99 -1.53 -3.37
N GLY A 432 -5.50 -1.87 -4.55
CA GLY A 432 -4.86 -1.50 -5.82
C GLY A 432 -3.41 -2.00 -5.97
N GLY A 433 -3.03 -3.10 -5.32
CA GLY A 433 -1.65 -3.58 -5.32
C GLY A 433 -0.69 -2.79 -4.42
N LYS A 434 -1.21 -2.00 -3.49
CA LYS A 434 -0.45 -1.31 -2.46
C LYS A 434 -0.86 -1.78 -1.07
N VAL A 435 0.10 -1.87 -0.16
CA VAL A 435 -0.13 -2.11 1.26
C VAL A 435 -0.39 -0.77 1.92
N MET A 436 -1.45 -0.69 2.71
CA MET A 436 -1.90 0.53 3.34
C MET A 436 -2.11 0.32 4.84
N ALA A 437 -1.74 1.31 5.63
CA ALA A 437 -2.06 1.38 7.05
C ALA A 437 -2.39 2.81 7.43
N GLY A 438 -3.13 3.03 8.50
CA GLY A 438 -3.38 4.39 8.93
C GLY A 438 -4.30 4.58 10.11
N GLU A 439 -4.50 5.85 10.43
CA GLU A 439 -5.27 6.32 11.58
C GLU A 439 -6.60 6.90 11.11
N VAL A 440 -7.66 6.60 11.85
CA VAL A 440 -9.01 7.09 11.56
C VAL A 440 -9.57 7.80 12.79
N LYS A 441 -10.10 9.01 12.60
CA LYS A 441 -10.64 9.81 13.70
C LYS A 441 -12.04 10.32 13.43
N THR A 442 -12.83 10.42 14.50
CA THR A 442 -14.14 11.05 14.43
C THR A 442 -14.03 12.55 14.19
N SER A 443 -13.09 13.20 14.88
CA SER A 443 -12.83 14.64 14.73
C SER A 443 -11.39 14.89 14.31
N VAL A 444 -11.21 15.91 13.48
CA VAL A 444 -9.88 16.36 13.02
C VAL A 444 -9.04 16.91 14.16
N SER A 445 -9.67 17.43 15.21
CA SER A 445 -8.96 17.92 16.41
C SER A 445 -8.17 16.84 17.16
N GLU A 446 -8.40 15.57 16.83
CA GLU A 446 -7.69 14.44 17.43
C GLU A 446 -6.36 14.13 16.74
N PHE A 447 -6.09 14.76 15.58
CA PHE A 447 -4.81 14.72 14.89
C PHE A 447 -3.88 15.80 15.44
N THR A 448 -3.13 15.46 16.49
CA THR A 448 -2.00 16.29 16.93
C THR A 448 -0.76 15.91 16.16
N ASN A 449 0.20 16.83 16.04
CA ASN A 449 1.44 16.60 15.31
C ASN A 449 2.19 15.37 15.84
N GLU A 450 2.29 15.23 17.17
CA GLU A 450 2.98 14.10 17.81
C GLU A 450 2.30 12.76 17.51
N ARG A 451 0.99 12.78 17.26
CA ARG A 451 0.24 11.57 16.94
C ARG A 451 0.44 11.18 15.48
N ILE A 452 0.34 12.14 14.58
CA ILE A 452 0.62 11.93 13.14
C ILE A 452 2.05 11.40 12.95
N GLU A 453 3.04 11.98 13.65
CA GLU A 453 4.42 11.49 13.62
C GLU A 453 4.51 10.01 14.01
N ARG A 454 3.89 9.62 15.13
CA ARG A 454 3.87 8.22 15.58
C ARG A 454 3.16 7.29 14.59
N ASP A 455 2.06 7.72 14.00
CA ASP A 455 1.27 6.90 13.09
C ASP A 455 1.99 6.69 11.74
N VAL A 456 2.71 7.72 11.26
CA VAL A 456 3.58 7.62 10.08
C VAL A 456 4.81 6.75 10.37
N ASP A 457 5.43 6.90 11.54
CA ASP A 457 6.54 6.03 11.96
C ASP A 457 6.11 4.56 12.06
N LEU A 458 4.92 4.29 12.61
CA LEU A 458 4.34 2.95 12.62
C LEU A 458 4.11 2.41 11.21
N SER A 459 3.59 3.24 10.32
CA SER A 459 3.37 2.87 8.91
C SER A 459 4.68 2.54 8.20
N LYS A 460 5.73 3.32 8.47
CA LYS A 460 7.09 3.06 7.99
C LYS A 460 7.65 1.74 8.53
N ASN A 461 7.48 1.46 9.82
CA ASN A 461 7.94 0.22 10.44
C ASN A 461 7.21 -1.02 9.91
N LEU A 462 5.92 -0.90 9.60
CA LEU A 462 5.15 -1.92 8.89
C LEU A 462 5.59 -2.06 7.42
N GLY A 463 6.37 -1.10 6.93
CA GLY A 463 6.84 -0.99 5.56
C GLY A 463 5.69 -0.83 4.60
N VAL A 464 4.66 -0.01 4.90
CA VAL A 464 3.52 0.19 3.98
C VAL A 464 3.86 1.10 2.82
N ASP A 465 3.10 1.00 1.73
CA ASP A 465 3.27 1.86 0.55
C ASP A 465 2.48 3.17 0.70
N VAL A 466 1.37 3.13 1.45
CA VAL A 466 0.46 4.27 1.66
C VAL A 466 0.05 4.41 3.12
N HIS A 467 0.20 5.61 3.67
CA HIS A 467 -0.37 6.00 4.94
C HIS A 467 -1.77 6.59 4.74
N ILE A 468 -2.76 6.07 5.45
CA ILE A 468 -4.14 6.56 5.41
C ILE A 468 -4.35 7.53 6.57
N LEU A 469 -4.77 8.75 6.23
CA LEU A 469 -5.22 9.74 7.20
C LEU A 469 -6.71 9.99 6.96
N ALA A 470 -7.57 9.52 7.87
CA ALA A 470 -9.01 9.60 7.63
C ALA A 470 -9.79 10.28 8.75
N SER A 471 -10.74 11.14 8.38
CA SER A 471 -11.70 11.73 9.30
C SER A 471 -13.11 11.76 8.77
N VAL A 472 -14.08 11.61 9.67
CA VAL A 472 -15.49 11.83 9.36
C VAL A 472 -15.79 13.32 9.12
N ASP A 473 -14.92 14.20 9.61
CA ASP A 473 -14.97 15.65 9.38
C ASP A 473 -13.98 16.08 8.28
N VAL A 474 -13.95 17.38 7.96
CA VAL A 474 -13.08 17.95 6.91
C VAL A 474 -11.66 18.10 7.46
N VAL A 475 -10.71 17.30 6.97
CA VAL A 475 -9.30 17.42 7.30
C VAL A 475 -8.75 18.75 6.75
N SER A 476 -8.16 19.59 7.61
CA SER A 476 -7.62 20.89 7.21
C SER A 476 -6.35 20.75 6.37
N GLU A 477 -6.07 21.76 5.55
CA GLU A 477 -4.84 21.82 4.74
C GLU A 477 -3.57 21.79 5.60
N ASP A 478 -3.60 22.38 6.80
CA ASP A 478 -2.46 22.36 7.72
C ASP A 478 -2.12 20.92 8.18
N VAL A 479 -3.15 20.16 8.58
CA VAL A 479 -2.98 18.76 9.00
C VAL A 479 -2.53 17.90 7.81
N ARG A 480 -3.14 18.11 6.63
CA ARG A 480 -2.76 17.43 5.40
C ARG A 480 -1.31 17.72 5.01
N GLY A 481 -0.90 18.99 5.01
CA GLY A 481 0.45 19.42 4.66
C GLY A 481 1.50 18.88 5.61
N PHE A 482 1.21 18.87 6.92
CA PHE A 482 2.10 18.28 7.92
C PHE A 482 2.28 16.76 7.72
N ALA A 483 1.17 16.02 7.58
CA ALA A 483 1.22 14.58 7.31
C ALA A 483 1.93 14.25 5.99
N GLN A 484 1.72 15.07 4.95
CA GLN A 484 2.36 14.90 3.64
C GLN A 484 3.87 15.01 3.75
N GLY A 485 4.39 16.04 4.44
CA GLY A 485 5.83 16.21 4.63
C GLY A 485 6.50 15.05 5.38
N LEU A 486 5.80 14.47 6.38
CA LEU A 486 6.26 13.29 7.09
C LEU A 486 6.28 12.05 6.20
N CYS A 487 5.20 11.82 5.43
CA CYS A 487 5.10 10.69 4.52
C CYS A 487 6.17 10.75 3.42
N GLU A 488 6.40 11.92 2.82
CA GLU A 488 7.48 12.14 1.83
C GLU A 488 8.86 11.85 2.43
N SER A 489 9.12 12.32 3.65
CA SER A 489 10.38 12.05 4.36
C SER A 489 10.57 10.57 4.69
N ALA A 490 9.47 9.82 4.85
CA ALA A 490 9.47 8.38 5.08
C ALA A 490 9.49 7.54 3.78
N GLY A 491 9.29 8.17 2.61
CA GLY A 491 9.15 7.47 1.32
C GLY A 491 7.81 6.73 1.17
N ILE A 492 6.76 7.23 1.81
CA ILE A 492 5.40 6.65 1.83
C ILE A 492 4.44 7.64 1.16
N GLU A 493 3.44 7.14 0.43
CA GLU A 493 2.39 8.00 -0.11
C GLU A 493 1.34 8.34 0.96
N LEU A 494 0.82 9.56 0.97
CA LEU A 494 -0.32 9.91 1.83
C LEU A 494 -1.64 9.76 1.06
N TYR A 495 -2.62 9.11 1.69
CA TYR A 495 -3.99 9.05 1.19
C TYR A 495 -4.97 9.59 2.21
N VAL A 496 -5.63 10.71 1.88
CA VAL A 496 -6.54 11.42 2.79
C VAL A 496 -8.00 11.13 2.42
N LEU A 497 -8.78 10.71 3.41
CA LEU A 497 -10.23 10.54 3.30
C LEU A 497 -10.92 11.44 4.33
N ASP A 498 -11.82 12.31 3.88
CA ASP A 498 -12.52 13.26 4.75
C ASP A 498 -14.04 13.19 4.56
N LYS A 499 -14.76 14.13 5.18
CA LYS A 499 -16.21 14.28 5.06
C LYS A 499 -16.72 14.11 3.62
N SER A 500 -16.02 14.66 2.62
CA SER A 500 -16.50 14.65 1.22
C SER A 500 -16.60 13.25 0.62
N GLN A 501 -15.71 12.33 1.00
CA GLN A 501 -15.73 10.93 0.55
C GLN A 501 -16.51 10.02 1.51
N LEU A 502 -16.49 10.32 2.81
CA LEU A 502 -17.08 9.45 3.83
C LEU A 502 -18.56 9.76 4.09
N ARG A 503 -18.98 11.02 3.97
CA ARG A 503 -20.34 11.51 4.24
C ARG A 503 -20.89 12.33 3.07
N PRO A 504 -21.14 11.68 1.91
CA PRO A 504 -21.73 12.37 0.77
C PRO A 504 -23.14 12.88 1.12
N GLU A 505 -23.47 14.09 0.65
CA GLU A 505 -24.74 14.78 0.93
C GLU A 505 -25.97 14.15 0.29
#